data_AF-A0A1V5SJ65-F1
#
_entry.id   AF-A0A1V5SJ65-F1
#
_cell.length_a   1.000
_cell.length_b   1.000
_cell.length_c   1.000
_cell.angle_alpha   90.00
_cell.angle_beta   90.00
_cell.angle_gamma   90.00
#
_symmetry.space_group_name_H-M   'P 1'
#
loop_
_entity.id
_entity.type
_entity.pdbx_description
1 polymer ?
#
loop_
_entity_poly.entity_id
_entity_poly.type
_entity_poly.pdbx_seq_one_letter_code
_entity_poly.pdbx_strand_id
1 'polypeptide(L)'
;MVLHQIQNRYGYVPREVSLVLSEVLSVPLARIYEVITFYHFFRLSPPGKTTISVCMGTACYLKGGTDLVTELEHLLCIKPGETTKDGQFHLEVVRCLGCCGLAPVLKIGEKIYGGVRKKDIGNIIAHYSDEIGAETKAV
;
A
#
# COMPACT_ATOMS: atom_id res chain seq x y z
N MET A 1 -5.37 -17.03 11.39
CA MET A 1 -6.12 -17.06 10.10
C MET A 1 -5.14 -17.27 8.96
N VAL A 2 -5.31 -18.32 8.15
CA VAL A 2 -4.32 -18.76 7.15
C VAL A 2 -4.07 -17.70 6.06
N LEU A 3 -5.13 -17.03 5.59
CA LEU A 3 -5.03 -15.94 4.61
C LEU A 3 -4.17 -14.76 5.09
N HIS A 4 -4.26 -14.39 6.36
CA HIS A 4 -3.43 -13.32 6.93
C HIS A 4 -1.95 -13.73 6.98
N GLN A 5 -1.64 -15.00 7.29
CA GLN A 5 -0.26 -15.47 7.31
C GLN A 5 0.35 -15.50 5.92
N ILE A 6 -0.42 -15.89 4.90
CA ILE A 6 0.01 -15.86 3.50
C ILE A 6 0.26 -14.43 3.06
N GLN A 7 -0.67 -13.51 3.34
CA GLN A 7 -0.50 -12.10 3.03
C GLN A 7 0.74 -11.51 3.72
N ASN A 8 1.01 -11.88 4.97
CA ASN A 8 2.18 -11.40 5.70
C ASN A 8 3.50 -11.98 5.17
N ARG A 9 3.48 -13.20 4.61
CA ARG A 9 4.69 -13.87 4.10
C ARG A 9 5.00 -13.52 2.66
N TYR A 10 3.98 -13.37 1.82
CA TYR A 10 4.14 -13.14 0.38
C TYR A 10 3.81 -11.70 -0.04
N GLY A 11 3.15 -10.91 0.81
CA GLY A 11 2.69 -9.54 0.48
C GLY A 11 1.46 -9.48 -0.45
N TYR A 12 1.12 -10.59 -1.09
CA TYR A 12 -0.03 -10.77 -1.95
C TYR A 12 -0.50 -12.24 -1.92
N VAL A 13 -1.70 -12.51 -2.43
CA VAL A 13 -2.24 -13.86 -2.54
C VAL A 13 -2.19 -14.31 -4.01
N PRO A 14 -1.15 -15.05 -4.43
CA PRO A 14 -1.09 -15.61 -5.77
C PRO A 14 -2.17 -16.69 -5.98
N ARG A 15 -2.60 -16.85 -7.23
CA ARG A 15 -3.62 -17.84 -7.61
C ARG A 15 -3.24 -19.27 -7.24
N GLU A 16 -1.96 -19.61 -7.34
CA GLU A 16 -1.41 -20.93 -6.98
C GLU A 16 -1.63 -21.23 -5.49
N VAL A 17 -1.39 -20.25 -4.63
CA VAL A 17 -1.62 -20.40 -3.18
C VAL A 17 -3.11 -20.50 -2.86
N SER A 18 -3.97 -19.77 -3.57
CA SER A 18 -5.43 -19.91 -3.44
C SER A 18 -5.95 -21.30 -3.85
N LEU A 19 -5.33 -21.93 -4.85
CA LEU A 19 -5.64 -23.30 -5.26
C LEU A 19 -5.25 -24.31 -4.17
N VAL A 20 -4.02 -24.21 -3.66
CA VAL A 20 -3.56 -25.08 -2.55
C VAL A 20 -4.43 -24.90 -1.30
N LEU A 21 -4.80 -23.66 -0.98
CA LEU A 21 -5.74 -23.37 0.11
C LEU A 21 -7.11 -24.04 -0.09
N SER A 22 -7.62 -24.04 -1.31
CA SER A 22 -8.90 -24.66 -1.67
C SER A 22 -8.87 -26.16 -1.35
N GLU A 23 -7.77 -26.84 -1.67
CA GLU A 23 -7.58 -28.27 -1.40
C GLU A 23 -7.43 -28.55 0.09
N VAL A 24 -6.59 -27.80 0.80
CA VAL A 24 -6.33 -27.99 2.23
C VAL A 24 -7.58 -27.72 3.09
N LEU A 25 -8.34 -26.69 2.75
CA LEU A 25 -9.53 -26.29 3.52
C LEU A 25 -10.81 -26.99 3.05
N SER A 26 -10.78 -27.72 1.91
CA SER A 26 -11.97 -28.29 1.26
C SER A 26 -13.05 -27.23 0.99
N VAL A 27 -12.64 -26.01 0.65
CA VAL A 27 -13.52 -24.87 0.34
C VAL A 27 -13.37 -24.54 -1.14
N PRO A 28 -14.46 -24.30 -1.89
CA PRO A 28 -14.36 -23.94 -3.30
C PRO A 28 -13.57 -22.66 -3.53
N LEU A 29 -12.75 -22.65 -4.58
CA LEU A 29 -11.93 -21.51 -4.99
C LEU A 29 -12.75 -20.21 -5.08
N ALA A 30 -13.99 -20.30 -5.58
CA ALA A 30 -14.90 -19.16 -5.68
C ALA A 30 -15.14 -18.45 -4.34
N ARG A 31 -15.28 -19.20 -3.25
CA ARG A 31 -15.51 -18.64 -1.90
C ARG A 31 -14.25 -17.98 -1.33
N ILE A 32 -13.08 -18.51 -1.68
CA ILE A 32 -11.79 -17.90 -1.31
C ILE A 32 -11.62 -16.56 -2.05
N TYR A 33 -11.91 -16.52 -3.36
CA TYR A 33 -11.87 -15.29 -4.15
C TYR A 33 -12.92 -14.27 -3.73
N GLU A 34 -14.09 -14.70 -3.25
CA GLU A 34 -15.09 -13.82 -2.66
C GLU A 34 -14.51 -13.07 -1.46
N VAL A 35 -13.83 -13.78 -0.54
CA VAL A 35 -13.18 -13.15 0.63
C VAL A 35 -12.03 -12.23 0.22
N ILE A 36 -11.18 -12.68 -0.72
CA ILE A 36 -10.02 -11.90 -1.19
C ILE A 36 -10.46 -10.61 -1.89
N THR A 37 -11.52 -10.66 -2.70
CA THR A 37 -12.00 -9.46 -3.42
C THR A 37 -12.86 -8.55 -2.54
N PHE A 38 -13.53 -9.11 -1.52
CA PHE A 38 -14.37 -8.34 -0.61
C PHE A 38 -13.55 -7.47 0.36
N TYR A 39 -12.45 -8.00 0.91
CA TYR A 39 -11.61 -7.27 1.84
C TYR A 39 -10.47 -6.53 1.13
N HIS A 40 -10.48 -5.20 1.22
CA HIS A 40 -9.44 -4.32 0.68
C HIS A 40 -8.02 -4.58 1.24
N PHE A 41 -7.92 -5.38 2.31
CA PHE A 41 -6.65 -5.79 2.89
C PHE A 41 -5.89 -6.81 2.03
N PHE A 42 -6.59 -7.68 1.30
CA PHE A 42 -5.93 -8.69 0.47
C PHE A 42 -5.60 -8.13 -0.91
N ARG A 43 -4.39 -8.42 -1.36
CA ARG A 43 -3.89 -7.97 -2.67
C ARG A 43 -3.72 -9.17 -3.59
N LEU A 44 -4.22 -9.04 -4.81
CA LEU A 44 -4.08 -10.06 -5.86
C LEU A 44 -2.83 -9.85 -6.72
N SER A 45 -2.30 -8.62 -6.73
CA SER A 45 -1.09 -8.24 -7.47
C SER A 45 0.08 -8.06 -6.51
N PRO A 46 1.32 -8.32 -6.95
CA PRO A 46 2.51 -8.09 -6.13
C PRO A 46 2.55 -6.61 -5.73
N PRO A 47 2.50 -6.28 -4.43
CA PRO A 47 2.72 -4.91 -4.00
C PRO A 47 4.17 -4.54 -4.35
N GLY A 48 4.39 -3.28 -4.73
CA GLY A 48 5.74 -2.74 -4.66
C GLY A 48 6.28 -2.88 -3.24
N LYS A 49 7.60 -3.03 -3.08
CA LYS A 49 8.24 -3.23 -1.75
C LYS A 49 7.71 -2.29 -0.66
N THR A 50 7.39 -1.05 -1.05
CA THR A 50 6.83 -0.03 -0.18
C THR A 50 5.49 0.47 -0.71
N THR A 51 4.44 0.41 0.10
CA THR A 51 3.15 1.00 -0.27
C THR A 51 2.97 2.38 0.34
N ILE A 52 2.63 3.36 -0.48
CA ILE A 52 2.33 4.73 -0.09
C ILE A 52 0.82 4.91 -0.13
N SER A 53 0.18 4.97 1.04
CA SER A 53 -1.25 5.23 1.19
C SER A 53 -1.51 6.69 1.52
N VAL A 54 -2.17 7.44 0.62
CA VAL A 54 -2.53 8.84 0.85
C VAL A 54 -3.96 8.93 1.38
N CYS A 55 -4.15 9.63 2.51
CA CYS A 55 -5.47 9.86 3.07
C CYS A 55 -6.21 10.97 2.32
N MET A 56 -7.28 10.62 1.63
CA MET A 56 -8.22 11.54 0.94
C MET A 56 -9.54 11.68 1.72
N GLY A 57 -9.44 11.75 3.04
CA GLY A 57 -10.58 12.07 3.90
C GLY A 57 -10.94 13.56 3.82
N THR A 58 -12.13 13.95 4.28
CA THR A 58 -12.60 15.35 4.21
C THR A 58 -11.63 16.35 4.85
N ALA A 59 -11.08 16.02 6.02
CA ALA A 59 -10.11 16.86 6.72
C ALA A 59 -8.77 16.98 5.96
N CYS A 60 -8.30 15.90 5.34
CA CYS A 60 -7.09 15.93 4.52
C CYS A 60 -7.33 16.66 3.21
N TYR A 61 -8.48 16.46 2.58
CA TYR A 61 -8.88 17.14 1.34
C TYR A 61 -8.87 18.67 1.51
N LEU A 62 -9.50 19.17 2.58
CA LEU A 62 -9.53 20.61 2.90
C LEU A 62 -8.15 21.21 3.18
N LYS A 63 -7.23 20.41 3.74
CA LYS A 63 -5.86 20.84 4.05
C LYS A 63 -4.86 20.65 2.89
N GLY A 64 -5.32 20.25 1.70
CA GLY A 64 -4.46 20.08 0.52
C GLY A 64 -3.96 18.65 0.30
N GLY A 65 -4.72 17.63 0.69
CA GLY A 65 -4.40 16.23 0.42
C GLY A 65 -4.33 15.89 -1.08
N THR A 66 -5.13 16.58 -1.90
CA THR A 66 -5.06 16.48 -3.38
C THR A 66 -3.69 16.87 -3.90
N ASP A 67 -3.12 17.88 -3.28
CA ASP A 67 -1.85 18.44 -3.69
C ASP A 67 -0.69 17.47 -3.42
N LEU A 68 -0.75 16.73 -2.30
CA LEU A 68 0.17 15.64 -2.01
C LEU A 68 0.08 14.53 -3.06
N VAL A 69 -1.13 14.18 -3.51
CA VAL A 69 -1.32 13.17 -4.56
C VAL A 69 -0.68 13.65 -5.86
N THR A 70 -0.95 14.88 -6.29
CA THR A 70 -0.37 15.43 -7.54
C THR A 70 1.15 15.50 -7.49
N GLU A 71 1.74 15.89 -6.36
CA GLU A 71 3.19 15.88 -6.19
C GLU A 71 3.76 14.46 -6.25
N LEU A 72 3.10 13.48 -5.63
CA LEU A 72 3.49 12.06 -5.70
C LEU A 72 3.39 11.51 -7.12
N GLU A 73 2.33 11.85 -7.86
CA GLU A 73 2.16 11.49 -9.27
C GLU A 73 3.30 12.07 -10.13
N HIS A 74 3.71 13.31 -9.86
CA HIS A 74 4.80 13.98 -10.60
C HIS A 74 6.18 13.40 -10.27
N LEU A 75 6.46 13.08 -9.00
CA LEU A 75 7.74 12.54 -8.56
C LEU A 75 7.94 11.08 -9.00
N LEU A 76 6.90 10.26 -8.88
CA LEU A 76 6.97 8.83 -9.16
C LEU A 76 6.52 8.48 -10.59
N CYS A 77 5.95 9.44 -11.34
CA CYS A 77 5.41 9.25 -12.69
C CYS A 77 4.39 8.09 -12.78
N ILE A 78 3.56 7.91 -11.75
CA ILE A 78 2.52 6.87 -11.65
C ILE A 78 1.17 7.47 -11.31
N LYS A 79 0.08 6.79 -11.65
CA LYS A 79 -1.27 7.15 -11.20
C LYS A 79 -1.64 6.50 -9.86
N PRO A 80 -2.61 7.06 -9.12
CA PRO A 80 -3.15 6.40 -7.93
C PRO A 80 -3.74 5.03 -8.29
N GLY A 81 -3.24 3.99 -7.63
CA GLY A 81 -3.56 2.58 -7.87
C GLY A 81 -2.51 1.82 -8.69
N GLU A 82 -1.46 2.49 -9.17
CA GLU A 82 -0.39 1.87 -9.95
C GLU A 82 0.89 1.64 -9.12
N THR A 83 1.69 0.67 -9.56
CA THR A 83 3.03 0.40 -9.04
C THR A 83 4.08 1.01 -9.96
N THR A 84 5.12 1.63 -9.41
CA THR A 84 6.26 2.14 -10.18
C THR A 84 6.92 1.02 -10.97
N LYS A 85 7.48 1.35 -12.15
CA LYS A 85 8.20 0.39 -13.02
C LYS A 85 9.37 -0.31 -12.31
N ASP A 86 9.97 0.35 -11.32
CA ASP A 86 11.02 -0.20 -10.48
C ASP A 86 10.53 -1.26 -9.47
N GLY A 87 9.21 -1.45 -9.32
CA GLY A 87 8.62 -2.38 -8.35
C GLY A 87 8.85 -1.99 -6.89
N GLN A 88 9.36 -0.78 -6.64
CA GLN A 88 9.72 -0.31 -5.29
C GLN A 88 8.55 0.37 -4.59
N PHE A 89 7.75 1.16 -5.31
CA PHE A 89 6.65 1.94 -4.73
C PHE A 89 5.30 1.57 -5.35
N HIS A 90 4.28 1.45 -4.51
CA HIS A 90 2.88 1.32 -4.92
C HIS A 90 2.09 2.50 -4.33
N LEU A 91 1.40 3.27 -5.18
CA LEU A 91 0.61 4.41 -4.71
C LEU A 91 -0.85 3.99 -4.56
N GLU A 92 -1.38 4.04 -3.34
CA GLU A 92 -2.80 3.79 -3.07
C GLU A 92 -3.45 5.01 -2.42
N VAL A 93 -4.70 5.29 -2.76
CA VAL A 93 -5.48 6.37 -2.16
C VAL A 93 -6.53 5.77 -1.25
N VAL A 94 -6.43 6.09 0.04
CA VAL A 94 -7.33 5.58 1.08
C VAL A 94 -8.28 6.67 1.54
N ARG A 95 -9.52 6.28 1.87
CA ARG A 95 -10.58 7.21 2.29
C ARG A 95 -10.27 7.89 3.62
N CYS A 96 -9.86 7.14 4.64
CA CYS A 96 -9.55 7.70 5.95
C CYS A 96 -8.59 6.79 6.71
N LEU A 97 -7.58 7.38 7.33
CA LEU A 97 -6.65 6.71 8.25
C LEU A 97 -6.98 6.98 9.73
N GLY A 98 -8.07 7.69 10.01
CA GLY A 98 -8.50 8.03 11.38
C GLY A 98 -7.63 9.09 12.08
N CYS A 99 -6.57 9.58 11.45
CA CYS A 99 -5.60 10.52 12.04
C CYS A 99 -5.88 11.99 11.67
N CYS A 100 -7.15 12.41 11.68
CA CYS A 100 -7.57 13.74 11.20
C CYS A 100 -6.91 14.91 11.96
N GLY A 101 -6.50 14.72 13.22
CA GLY A 101 -5.78 15.74 14.00
C GLY A 101 -4.43 16.14 13.40
N LEU A 102 -3.79 15.24 12.65
CA LEU A 102 -2.50 15.44 12.01
C LEU A 102 -2.62 15.63 10.49
N ALA A 103 -3.81 15.97 9.99
CA ALA A 103 -4.02 16.18 8.57
C ALA A 103 -3.10 17.30 8.03
N PRO A 104 -2.49 17.12 6.84
CA PRO A 104 -2.63 15.98 5.92
C PRO A 104 -1.78 14.76 6.32
N VAL A 105 -2.32 13.55 6.09
CA VAL A 105 -1.73 12.27 6.53
C VAL A 105 -1.33 11.40 5.36
N LEU A 106 -0.11 10.88 5.42
CA LEU A 106 0.49 9.92 4.50
C LEU A 106 0.90 8.67 5.28
N LYS A 107 0.67 7.48 4.75
CA LYS A 107 1.18 6.23 5.31
C LYS A 107 2.16 5.60 4.32
N ILE A 108 3.32 5.17 4.79
CA ILE A 108 4.33 4.50 3.97
C ILE A 108 4.69 3.18 4.65
N GLY A 109 4.32 2.06 4.02
CA GLY A 109 4.40 0.73 4.62
C GLY A 109 3.56 0.67 5.90
N GLU A 110 4.22 0.59 7.06
CA GLU A 110 3.57 0.64 8.37
C GLU A 110 3.71 1.99 9.10
N LYS A 111 4.60 2.89 8.65
CA LYS A 111 4.83 4.19 9.31
C LYS A 111 3.78 5.21 8.86
N ILE A 112 3.23 5.97 9.81
CA ILE A 112 2.26 7.03 9.56
C ILE A 112 2.96 8.39 9.71
N TYR A 113 2.87 9.21 8.67
CA TYR A 113 3.39 10.57 8.60
C TYR A 113 2.24 11.57 8.66
N GLY A 114 2.22 12.40 9.70
CA GLY A 114 1.27 13.48 9.86
C GLY A 114 1.89 14.85 9.55
N GLY A 115 1.09 15.80 9.08
CA GLY A 115 1.54 17.17 8.83
C GLY A 115 2.51 17.33 7.66
N VAL A 116 2.45 16.41 6.69
CA VAL A 116 3.38 16.37 5.55
C VAL A 116 3.09 17.53 4.59
N ARG A 117 4.11 18.28 4.21
CA ARG A 117 4.00 19.30 3.14
C ARG A 117 4.65 18.77 1.86
N LYS A 118 4.31 19.35 0.72
CA LYS A 118 4.86 18.95 -0.60
C LYS A 118 6.38 18.78 -0.59
N LYS A 119 7.08 19.73 0.05
CA LYS A 119 8.55 19.79 0.11
C LYS A 119 9.17 18.62 0.88
N ASP A 120 8.43 18.07 1.85
CA ASP A 120 8.91 16.97 2.68
C ASP A 120 8.78 15.62 1.96
N ILE A 121 7.86 15.49 0.99
CA ILE A 121 7.63 14.24 0.25
C ILE A 121 8.90 13.74 -0.44
N GLY A 122 9.62 14.63 -1.13
CA GLY A 122 10.86 14.26 -1.82
C GLY A 122 11.93 13.70 -0.87
N ASN A 123 12.04 14.28 0.32
CA ASN A 123 13.01 13.84 1.32
C ASN A 123 12.57 12.51 1.98
N ILE A 124 11.27 12.34 2.21
CA ILE A 124 10.70 11.09 2.74
C ILE A 124 10.90 9.94 1.75
N ILE A 125 10.67 10.17 0.45
CA ILE A 125 10.92 9.14 -0.58
C ILE A 125 12.41 8.81 -0.65
N ALA A 126 13.31 9.80 -0.60
CA ALA A 126 14.75 9.57 -0.60
C ALA A 126 15.22 8.71 0.59
N HIS A 127 14.71 8.99 1.80
CA HIS A 127 14.99 8.18 2.98
C HIS A 127 14.51 6.72 2.84
N TYR A 128 13.33 6.51 2.24
CA TYR A 128 12.82 5.17 2.02
C TYR A 128 13.56 4.42 0.91
N SER A 129 13.98 5.09 -0.15
CA SER A 129 14.84 4.49 -1.19
C SER A 129 16.17 3.98 -0.60
N ASP A 130 16.69 4.65 0.44
CA ASP A 130 17.88 4.22 1.18
C ASP A 130 17.60 3.04 2.13
N GLU A 131 16.47 3.05 2.87
CA GLU A 131 16.02 1.92 3.70
C GLU A 131 15.77 0.64 2.85
N ILE A 132 15.23 0.78 1.63
CA ILE A 132 14.99 -0.35 0.69
C ILE A 132 16.31 -1.02 0.24
N GLY A 133 17.43 -0.28 0.25
CA GLY A 133 18.77 -0.80 0.01
C GLY A 133 19.29 -1.72 1.13
N ALA A 134 18.79 -1.56 2.36
CA ALA A 134 19.24 -2.33 3.51
C ALA A 134 18.53 -3.70 3.66
N GLU A 135 17.24 -3.81 3.31
CA GLU A 135 16.48 -5.07 3.44
C GLU A 135 16.79 -6.11 2.32
N THR A 136 17.44 -5.71 1.23
CA THR A 136 17.85 -6.67 0.16
C THR A 136 19.06 -7.54 0.57
N LYS A 137 19.64 -7.32 1.77
CA LYS A 137 20.78 -8.11 2.28
C LYS A 137 20.43 -9.18 3.31
N ALA A 138 19.15 -9.38 3.65
CA ALA A 138 18.75 -10.30 4.71
C ALA A 138 17.70 -11.34 4.28
N VAL A 139 17.85 -11.96 3.11
CA VAL A 139 17.36 -13.33 2.82
C VAL A 139 18.35 -14.03 1.89
#